data_AF-A0AAU3Q8E9-F1
#
_entry.id   AF-A0AAU3Q8E9-F1
#
_cell.length_a   1.000
_cell.length_b   1.000
_cell.length_c   1.000
_cell.angle_alpha   90.00
_cell.angle_beta   90.00
_cell.angle_gamma   90.00
#
_symmetry.space_group_name_H-M   'P 1'
#
loop_
_entity.id
_entity.type
_entity.pdbx_description
1 polymer ?
#
loop_
_entity_poly.entity_id
_entity_poly.type
_entity_poly.pdbx_seq_one_letter_code
_entity_poly.pdbx_strand_id
1 'polypeptide(L)'
;MRHDRVAAGVWLPVDDAEVLLALLEESEPVDVDDVGARLARRVATRWARQSGAVSRAEGSAVLRIPGWAVQVRAAASKDNPVVQARTDREVGVEFTRTVSAGQATRLTVRSFAGWAVPGDVVRVAVDDDANGCEVLVVLYRDEHDNVAGQVVTGSIGMTHDLRISVFAAEGLEAGQARMVTEAVRGSATAGRNAWRRVAKGLPEGDPVRAAILAGLG
;
A
#
# COMPACT_ATOMS: atom_id res chain seq x y z
N MET A 1 -43.73 -17.97 32.56
CA MET A 1 -43.95 -16.54 32.21
C MET A 1 -42.94 -15.75 33.04
N ARG A 2 -41.97 -14.99 32.53
CA ARG A 2 -41.66 -14.43 31.21
C ARG A 2 -40.16 -14.58 30.91
N HIS A 3 -39.82 -14.63 29.62
CA HIS A 3 -38.46 -14.47 29.10
C HIS A 3 -38.02 -13.00 29.18
N ASP A 4 -36.70 -12.77 29.27
CA ASP A 4 -36.04 -11.81 28.39
C ASP A 4 -34.61 -12.26 28.06
N ARG A 5 -34.21 -12.01 26.80
CA ARG A 5 -33.06 -12.55 26.08
C ARG A 5 -32.48 -11.41 25.24
N VAL A 6 -31.23 -10.98 25.48
CA VAL A 6 -30.35 -10.26 24.51
C VAL A 6 -28.90 -10.52 25.00
N ALA A 7 -28.09 -11.40 24.38
CA ALA A 7 -27.24 -11.19 23.18
C ALA A 7 -26.27 -9.99 23.36
N ALA A 8 -24.97 -10.03 23.10
CA ALA A 8 -24.13 -10.94 22.33
C ALA A 8 -22.72 -10.94 22.95
N GLY A 9 -22.08 -12.12 22.99
CA GLY A 9 -20.66 -12.23 23.31
C GLY A 9 -19.86 -11.58 22.19
N VAL A 10 -19.35 -10.38 22.46
CA VAL A 10 -18.31 -9.76 21.63
C VAL A 10 -17.03 -10.55 21.90
N TRP A 11 -16.62 -11.36 20.93
CA TRP A 11 -15.25 -11.85 20.86
C TRP A 11 -14.38 -10.66 20.45
N LEU A 12 -13.77 -10.00 21.43
CA LEU A 12 -12.68 -9.09 21.17
C LEU A 12 -11.47 -9.92 20.71
N PRO A 13 -10.74 -9.49 19.67
CA PRO A 13 -9.42 -10.05 19.40
C PRO A 13 -8.57 -9.90 20.66
N VAL A 14 -7.86 -10.97 21.01
CA VAL A 14 -7.19 -11.19 22.30
C VAL A 14 -6.12 -10.12 22.63
N ASP A 15 -5.80 -9.23 21.69
CA ASP A 15 -4.77 -8.19 21.85
C ASP A 15 -5.23 -6.90 22.58
N ASP A 16 -6.54 -6.67 22.76
CA ASP A 16 -7.05 -5.45 23.43
C ASP A 16 -7.22 -5.61 24.96
N ALA A 17 -7.31 -6.84 25.47
CA ALA A 17 -7.51 -7.10 26.90
C ALA A 17 -6.23 -6.83 27.73
N GLU A 18 -5.04 -7.09 27.17
CA GLU A 18 -3.77 -6.76 27.83
C GLU A 18 -3.53 -5.25 27.91
N VAL A 19 -4.01 -4.47 26.93
CA VAL A 19 -3.88 -2.99 26.96
C VAL A 19 -4.84 -2.36 27.97
N LEU A 20 -6.03 -2.94 28.16
CA LEU A 20 -6.96 -2.53 29.22
C LEU A 20 -6.46 -2.90 30.63
N LEU A 21 -5.75 -4.03 30.77
CA LEU A 21 -5.08 -4.42 32.02
C LEU A 21 -3.87 -3.52 32.32
N ALA A 22 -3.08 -3.14 31.31
CA ALA A 22 -1.96 -2.22 31.47
C ALA A 22 -2.37 -0.80 31.89
N LEU A 23 -3.61 -0.38 31.58
CA LEU A 23 -4.17 0.90 32.01
C LEU A 23 -4.77 0.88 33.43
N LEU A 24 -4.96 -0.30 34.02
CA LEU A 24 -5.49 -0.46 35.37
C LEU A 24 -4.40 -0.63 36.44
N GLU A 25 -3.14 -0.83 36.05
CA GLU A 25 -2.01 -0.98 36.98
C GLU A 25 -1.34 0.35 37.39
N GLU A 26 -1.63 1.48 36.75
CA GLU A 26 -1.14 2.79 37.22
C GLU A 26 -2.16 3.46 38.15
N SER A 27 -1.82 3.43 39.44
CA SER A 27 -2.60 3.98 40.57
C SER A 27 -2.58 5.51 40.62
N GLU A 28 -3.36 6.16 39.75
CA GLU A 28 -3.91 7.50 39.99
C GLU A 28 -5.40 7.51 39.65
N PRO A 29 -6.24 8.35 40.29
CA PRO A 29 -7.65 8.47 39.91
C PRO A 29 -7.73 9.06 38.50
N VAL A 30 -7.78 8.17 37.52
CA VAL A 30 -7.92 8.52 36.13
C VAL A 30 -9.28 9.22 35.95
N ASP A 31 -9.23 10.48 35.57
CA ASP A 31 -10.41 11.25 35.18
C ASP A 31 -11.07 10.54 33.99
N VAL A 32 -12.19 9.87 34.28
CA VAL A 32 -12.95 9.07 33.33
C VAL A 32 -13.43 9.93 32.16
N ASP A 33 -13.65 11.23 32.39
CA ASP A 33 -14.05 12.18 31.35
C ASP A 33 -12.89 12.50 30.39
N ASP A 34 -11.65 12.56 30.88
CA ASP A 34 -10.47 12.79 30.04
C ASP A 34 -10.08 11.55 29.22
N VAL A 35 -10.25 10.34 29.79
CA VAL A 35 -10.11 9.09 29.01
C VAL A 35 -11.21 9.00 27.96
N GLY A 36 -12.45 9.32 28.32
CA GLY A 36 -13.57 9.38 27.39
C GLY A 36 -13.31 10.35 26.24
N ALA A 37 -12.81 11.56 26.53
CA ALA A 37 -12.47 12.56 25.53
C ALA A 37 -11.28 12.16 24.62
N ARG A 38 -10.30 11.42 25.15
CA ARG A 38 -9.18 10.88 24.37
C ARG A 38 -9.64 9.74 23.45
N LEU A 39 -10.48 8.84 23.94
CA LEU A 39 -11.06 7.75 23.16
C LEU A 39 -11.98 8.29 22.06
N ALA A 40 -12.87 9.23 22.42
CA ALA A 40 -13.77 9.89 21.48
C ALA A 40 -13.00 10.65 20.38
N ARG A 41 -11.91 11.36 20.72
CA ARG A 41 -11.03 11.98 19.71
C ARG A 41 -10.37 10.95 18.80
N ARG A 42 -9.92 9.81 19.33
CA ARG A 42 -9.33 8.73 18.52
C ARG A 42 -10.35 8.11 17.57
N VAL A 43 -11.55 7.81 18.07
CA VAL A 43 -12.66 7.26 17.27
C VAL A 43 -13.12 8.28 16.24
N ALA A 44 -13.28 9.55 16.60
CA ALA A 44 -13.66 10.62 15.67
C ALA A 44 -12.59 10.89 14.61
N THR A 45 -11.30 10.80 14.95
CA THR A 45 -10.20 10.93 13.96
C THR A 45 -10.18 9.73 13.02
N ARG A 46 -10.43 8.53 13.53
CA ARG A 46 -10.53 7.30 12.73
C ARG A 46 -11.74 7.36 11.81
N TRP A 47 -12.90 7.76 12.32
CA TRP A 47 -14.13 7.94 11.54
C TRP A 47 -14.01 9.10 10.56
N ALA A 48 -13.39 10.23 10.90
CA ALA A 48 -13.12 11.30 9.94
C ALA A 48 -12.18 10.84 8.81
N ARG A 49 -11.23 9.95 9.09
CA ARG A 49 -10.41 9.29 8.06
C ARG A 49 -11.18 8.25 7.25
N GLN A 50 -12.11 7.54 7.87
CA GLN A 50 -12.93 6.51 7.22
C GLN A 50 -14.06 7.12 6.38
N SER A 51 -14.69 8.19 6.86
CA SER A 51 -15.70 9.00 6.17
C SER A 51 -15.06 9.97 5.17
N GLY A 52 -13.82 10.42 5.41
CA GLY A 52 -13.00 11.11 4.40
C GLY A 52 -12.49 10.18 3.29
N ALA A 53 -12.50 8.86 3.52
CA ALA A 53 -12.21 7.85 2.50
C ALA A 53 -13.45 7.44 1.67
N VAL A 54 -14.66 7.91 2.02
CA VAL A 54 -15.91 7.59 1.30
C VAL A 54 -16.30 8.69 0.27
N SER A 55 -15.39 9.58 -0.09
CA SER A 55 -15.53 10.41 -1.31
C SER A 55 -14.20 10.72 -1.99
N ARG A 56 -13.35 9.68 -2.16
CA ARG A 56 -12.31 9.69 -3.21
C ARG A 56 -12.78 8.96 -4.47
N ALA A 57 -14.05 9.17 -4.82
CA ALA A 57 -14.49 9.00 -6.19
C ALA A 57 -13.96 10.21 -6.99
N GLU A 58 -13.20 9.94 -8.05
CA GLU A 58 -12.97 10.85 -9.19
C GLU A 58 -12.12 12.11 -8.96
N GLY A 59 -11.03 11.98 -8.21
CA GLY A 59 -9.97 12.98 -8.15
C GLY A 59 -8.64 12.38 -7.71
N SER A 60 -8.28 11.22 -8.25
CA SER A 60 -6.99 10.58 -7.96
C SER A 60 -5.88 11.54 -8.42
N ALA A 61 -5.16 12.15 -7.48
CA ALA A 61 -4.00 12.96 -7.81
C ALA A 61 -3.02 12.04 -8.57
N VAL A 62 -2.69 12.43 -9.80
CA VAL A 62 -1.87 11.63 -10.70
C VAL A 62 -0.50 12.27 -10.83
N LEU A 63 0.52 11.55 -10.39
CA LEU A 63 1.91 11.95 -10.60
C LEU A 63 2.35 11.48 -12.00
N ARG A 64 2.74 12.42 -12.86
CA ARG A 64 3.36 12.13 -14.15
C ARG A 64 4.88 12.22 -14.05
N ILE A 65 5.56 11.17 -14.50
CA ILE A 65 7.03 11.11 -14.51
C ILE A 65 7.48 10.95 -15.96
N PRO A 66 8.18 11.95 -16.53
CA PRO A 66 8.66 11.82 -17.89
C PRO A 66 9.75 10.76 -18.00
N GLY A 67 9.73 10.03 -19.11
CA GLY A 67 10.76 9.12 -19.56
C GLY A 67 12.12 9.78 -19.57
N TRP A 68 13.13 8.99 -19.25
CA TRP A 68 14.50 9.47 -19.27
C TRP A 68 15.03 9.49 -20.72
N ALA A 69 15.07 10.68 -21.32
CA ALA A 69 15.49 10.88 -22.71
C ALA A 69 17.01 10.99 -22.92
N VAL A 70 17.82 11.04 -21.85
CA VAL A 70 19.27 11.24 -22.00
C VAL A 70 19.95 9.92 -22.37
N GLN A 71 20.51 9.86 -23.59
CA GLN A 71 21.49 8.86 -24.01
C GLN A 71 22.60 8.78 -22.96
N VAL A 72 22.70 7.65 -22.26
CA VAL A 72 23.79 7.38 -21.32
C VAL A 72 25.10 7.42 -22.11
N ARG A 73 25.83 8.55 -22.03
CA ARG A 73 27.23 8.59 -22.43
C ARG A 73 28.01 7.74 -21.44
N ALA A 74 28.19 6.45 -21.75
CA ALA A 74 29.24 5.52 -21.33
C ALA A 74 29.83 5.59 -19.89
N ALA A 75 29.15 6.18 -18.91
CA ALA A 75 29.69 6.43 -17.57
C ALA A 75 28.84 5.84 -16.43
N ALA A 76 27.81 5.05 -16.75
CA ALA A 76 27.12 4.23 -15.74
C ALA A 76 27.98 2.99 -15.45
N SER A 77 28.80 3.04 -14.41
CA SER A 77 29.48 1.84 -13.90
C SER A 77 28.48 0.95 -13.16
N LYS A 78 28.83 -0.32 -12.96
CA LYS A 78 28.07 -1.28 -12.15
C LYS A 78 27.82 -0.76 -10.71
N ASP A 79 28.64 0.19 -10.26
CA ASP A 79 28.62 0.80 -8.93
C ASP A 79 27.78 2.08 -8.85
N ASN A 80 27.29 2.60 -9.99
CA ASN A 80 26.49 3.81 -10.03
C ASN A 80 25.31 3.64 -11.01
N PRO A 81 24.27 2.87 -10.62
CA PRO A 81 23.14 2.59 -11.50
C PRO A 81 22.42 3.90 -11.86
N VAL A 82 21.87 3.97 -13.07
CA VAL A 82 21.03 5.11 -13.46
C VAL A 82 19.81 5.13 -12.55
N VAL A 83 19.68 6.20 -11.76
CA VAL A 83 18.56 6.43 -10.84
C VAL A 83 17.77 7.63 -11.30
N GLN A 84 16.45 7.47 -11.41
CA GLN A 84 15.53 8.58 -11.51
C GLN A 84 14.62 8.58 -10.28
N ALA A 85 14.73 9.64 -9.48
CA ALA A 85 13.86 9.89 -8.34
C ALA A 85 12.96 11.09 -8.62
N ARG A 86 11.70 11.00 -8.20
CA ARG A 86 10.72 12.09 -8.23
C ARG A 86 9.90 12.08 -6.95
N THR A 87 9.68 13.26 -6.41
CA THR A 87 8.88 13.48 -5.21
C THR A 87 7.67 14.30 -5.58
N ASP A 88 6.49 13.82 -5.19
CA ASP A 88 5.24 14.55 -5.35
C ASP A 88 4.51 14.61 -4.00
N ARG A 89 4.29 15.84 -3.52
CA ARG A 89 3.63 16.07 -2.24
C ARG A 89 2.10 16.06 -2.35
N GLU A 90 1.55 16.24 -3.54
CA GLU A 90 0.10 16.20 -3.78
C GLU A 90 -0.40 14.75 -3.87
N VAL A 91 0.40 13.86 -4.45
CA VAL A 91 0.15 12.41 -4.43
C VAL A 91 0.65 11.75 -3.14
N GLY A 92 1.57 12.42 -2.43
CA GLY A 92 2.08 11.96 -1.15
C GLY A 92 3.08 10.80 -1.27
N VAL A 93 3.80 10.71 -2.40
CA VAL A 93 4.76 9.65 -2.67
C VAL A 93 6.09 10.19 -3.23
N GLU A 94 7.16 9.51 -2.84
CA GLU A 94 8.45 9.53 -3.50
C GLU A 94 8.57 8.26 -4.35
N PHE A 95 8.82 8.45 -5.63
CA PHE A 95 9.03 7.37 -6.59
C PHE A 95 10.48 7.34 -7.03
N THR A 96 11.06 6.15 -7.07
CA THR A 96 12.39 5.91 -7.61
C THR A 96 12.32 4.77 -8.63
N ARG A 97 12.90 4.96 -9.81
CA ARG A 97 13.18 3.87 -10.75
C ARG A 97 14.67 3.73 -11.01
N THR A 98 15.13 2.49 -11.04
CA THR A 98 16.53 2.14 -11.31
C THR A 98 16.62 0.95 -12.25
N VAL A 99 17.67 0.91 -13.08
CA VAL A 99 17.97 -0.27 -13.89
C VAL A 99 18.54 -1.35 -12.97
N SER A 100 17.92 -2.53 -12.98
CA SER A 100 18.34 -3.74 -12.29
C SER A 100 19.06 -4.69 -13.26
N ALA A 101 19.64 -5.77 -12.74
CA ALA A 101 20.28 -6.80 -13.55
C ALA A 101 19.33 -7.36 -14.61
N GLY A 102 19.85 -7.61 -15.82
CA GLY A 102 19.07 -8.22 -16.91
C GLY A 102 18.10 -7.27 -17.63
N GLN A 103 18.36 -5.96 -17.63
CA GLN A 103 17.49 -4.93 -18.24
C GLN A 103 16.10 -4.78 -17.58
N ALA A 104 15.85 -5.46 -16.46
CA ALA A 104 14.66 -5.21 -15.66
C ALA A 104 14.77 -3.87 -14.95
N THR A 105 13.64 -3.22 -14.68
CA THR A 105 13.58 -1.99 -13.89
C THR A 105 13.09 -2.32 -12.50
N ARG A 106 13.78 -1.80 -11.49
CA ARG A 106 13.29 -1.78 -10.11
C ARG A 106 12.54 -0.47 -9.89
N LEU A 107 11.30 -0.58 -9.48
CA LEU A 107 10.48 0.53 -9.04
C LEU A 107 10.37 0.47 -7.53
N THR A 108 10.64 1.58 -6.87
CA THR A 108 10.49 1.75 -5.42
C THR A 108 9.59 2.94 -5.18
N VAL A 109 8.60 2.76 -4.31
CA VAL A 109 7.69 3.82 -3.89
C VAL A 109 7.78 3.96 -2.39
N ARG A 110 7.89 5.18 -1.91
CA ARG A 110 7.82 5.51 -0.49
C ARG A 110 6.71 6.52 -0.30
N SER A 111 5.83 6.29 0.66
CA SER A 111 4.79 7.25 1.01
C SER A 111 5.28 8.20 2.10
N PHE A 112 4.86 9.45 2.03
CA PHE A 112 5.02 10.39 3.12
C PHE A 112 4.02 10.10 4.24
N ALA A 113 4.42 10.33 5.49
CA ALA A 113 3.63 10.00 6.66
C ALA A 113 2.18 10.54 6.55
N GLY A 114 1.21 9.63 6.60
CA GLY A 114 -0.22 9.94 6.59
C GLY A 114 -0.91 9.91 5.22
N TRP A 115 -0.17 9.72 4.12
CA TRP A 115 -0.76 9.73 2.76
C TRP A 115 -1.23 8.37 2.27
N ALA A 116 -0.46 7.32 2.54
CA ALA A 116 -0.83 5.94 2.27
C ALA A 116 -0.57 5.06 3.50
N VAL A 117 -1.27 3.93 3.55
CA VAL A 117 -1.16 2.95 4.63
C VAL A 117 -0.63 1.62 4.10
N PRO A 118 -0.05 0.76 4.96
CA PRO A 118 0.33 -0.60 4.57
C PRO A 118 -0.89 -1.36 4.03
N GLY A 119 -0.74 -1.99 2.86
CA GLY A 119 -1.82 -2.65 2.15
C GLY A 119 -2.35 -1.85 0.95
N ASP A 120 -2.15 -0.53 0.92
CA ASP A 120 -2.45 0.27 -0.26
C ASP A 120 -1.60 -0.19 -1.45
N VAL A 121 -2.14 0.03 -2.65
CA VAL A 121 -1.53 -0.36 -3.91
C VAL A 121 -1.25 0.88 -4.74
N VAL A 122 -0.02 0.97 -5.23
CA VAL A 122 0.41 1.99 -6.19
C VAL A 122 0.36 1.38 -7.58
N ARG A 123 -0.42 1.97 -8.47
CA ARG A 123 -0.43 1.63 -9.91
C ARG A 123 0.52 2.57 -10.63
N VAL A 124 1.45 1.96 -11.36
CA VAL A 124 2.39 2.62 -12.24
C VAL A 124 2.04 2.20 -13.66
N ALA A 125 1.42 3.08 -14.42
CA ALA A 125 1.04 2.87 -15.82
C ALA A 125 1.95 3.66 -16.75
N VAL A 126 2.12 3.21 -17.99
CA VAL A 126 2.76 4.00 -19.05
C VAL A 126 1.72 4.97 -19.64
N ASP A 127 2.05 6.28 -19.72
CA ASP A 127 1.07 7.36 -19.98
C ASP A 127 0.38 7.25 -21.35
N ASP A 128 1.13 6.79 -22.37
CA ASP A 128 0.73 6.72 -23.79
C ASP A 128 0.80 5.31 -24.39
N ASP A 129 0.82 4.25 -23.58
CA ASP A 129 0.87 2.88 -24.12
C ASP A 129 -0.51 2.35 -24.48
N ALA A 130 -0.75 2.16 -25.77
CA ALA A 130 -1.97 1.53 -26.30
C ALA A 130 -2.16 0.08 -25.79
N ASN A 131 -1.09 -0.58 -25.35
CA ASN A 131 -1.15 -1.92 -24.79
C ASN A 131 -1.48 -1.94 -23.29
N GLY A 132 -1.60 -0.77 -22.66
CA GLY A 132 -1.95 -0.66 -21.24
C GLY A 132 -0.89 -1.24 -20.31
N CYS A 133 0.40 -1.12 -20.64
CA CYS A 133 1.47 -1.59 -19.78
C CYS A 133 1.42 -0.88 -18.42
N GLU A 134 1.16 -1.67 -17.38
CA GLU A 134 1.14 -1.19 -16.02
C GLU A 134 1.58 -2.27 -15.02
N VAL A 135 2.05 -1.80 -13.87
CA VAL A 135 2.55 -2.64 -12.79
C VAL A 135 2.00 -2.12 -11.47
N LEU A 136 1.73 -3.05 -10.56
CA LEU A 136 1.24 -2.77 -9.22
C LEU A 136 2.36 -2.91 -8.20
N VAL A 137 2.38 -2.02 -7.21
CA VAL A 137 3.31 -2.05 -6.07
C VAL A 137 2.50 -2.01 -4.79
N VAL A 138 2.54 -3.09 -4.00
CA VAL A 138 1.92 -3.09 -2.67
C VAL A 138 2.80 -2.36 -1.67
N LEU A 139 2.20 -1.49 -0.87
CA LEU A 139 2.88 -0.76 0.20
C LEU A 139 2.88 -1.58 1.50
N TYR A 140 3.97 -1.50 2.23
CA TYR A 140 4.21 -2.19 3.50
C TYR A 140 5.10 -1.36 4.42
N ARG A 141 5.16 -1.72 5.71
CA ARG A 141 6.14 -1.15 6.64
C ARG A 141 7.50 -1.82 6.43
N ASP A 142 8.51 -1.02 6.10
CA ASP A 142 9.89 -1.48 6.03
C ASP A 142 10.52 -1.62 7.43
N GLU A 143 11.81 -1.99 7.48
CA GLU A 143 12.57 -2.20 8.71
C GLU A 143 12.71 -0.93 9.56
N HIS A 144 12.49 0.24 8.97
CA HIS A 144 12.57 1.54 9.63
C HIS A 144 11.16 2.14 9.87
N ASP A 145 10.12 1.30 9.81
CA ASP A 145 8.72 1.67 9.98
C ASP A 145 8.17 2.67 8.93
N ASN A 146 8.86 2.84 7.80
CA ASN A 146 8.35 3.65 6.69
C ASN A 146 7.35 2.85 5.85
N VAL A 147 6.32 3.54 5.34
CA VAL A 147 5.41 2.95 4.34
C VAL A 147 6.09 3.00 2.96
N ALA A 148 6.51 1.85 2.46
CA ALA A 148 7.21 1.72 1.20
C ALA A 148 6.80 0.44 0.45
N GLY A 149 7.09 0.39 -0.84
CA GLY A 149 6.84 -0.76 -1.70
C GLY A 149 7.90 -0.85 -2.79
N GLN A 150 8.10 -2.06 -3.30
CA GLN A 150 9.02 -2.29 -4.42
C GLN A 150 8.57 -3.42 -5.32
N VAL A 151 8.89 -3.30 -6.60
CA VAL A 151 8.69 -4.34 -7.61
C VAL A 151 9.84 -4.29 -8.62
N VAL A 152 10.25 -5.45 -9.11
CA VAL A 152 11.14 -5.60 -10.26
C VAL A 152 10.32 -6.09 -11.43
N THR A 153 10.38 -5.38 -12.56
CA THR A 153 9.56 -5.65 -13.74
C THR A 153 10.38 -5.49 -15.02
N GLY A 154 10.09 -6.31 -16.03
CA GLY A 154 10.59 -6.11 -17.39
C GLY A 154 9.67 -5.27 -18.27
N SER A 155 8.45 -4.97 -17.80
CA SER A 155 7.41 -4.32 -18.61
C SER A 155 7.58 -2.80 -18.69
N ILE A 156 8.20 -2.19 -17.67
CA ILE A 156 8.44 -0.75 -17.60
C ILE A 156 9.94 -0.49 -17.72
N GLY A 157 10.35 0.31 -18.71
CA GLY A 157 11.72 0.76 -18.91
C GLY A 157 11.96 2.20 -18.44
N MET A 158 13.22 2.64 -18.52
CA MET A 158 13.62 4.02 -18.16
C MET A 158 13.09 5.07 -19.14
N THR A 159 12.83 4.70 -20.39
CA THR A 159 12.38 5.60 -21.45
C THR A 159 10.88 5.88 -21.44
N HIS A 160 10.10 5.14 -20.64
CA HIS A 160 8.65 5.32 -20.59
C HIS A 160 8.25 6.53 -19.76
N ASP A 161 7.30 7.31 -20.28
CA ASP A 161 6.50 8.26 -19.50
C ASP A 161 5.55 7.48 -18.59
N LEU A 162 5.53 7.81 -17.30
CA LEU A 162 4.77 7.08 -16.31
C LEU A 162 3.68 7.93 -15.69
N ARG A 163 2.58 7.27 -15.37
CA ARG A 163 1.45 7.76 -14.63
C ARG A 163 1.33 6.96 -13.33
N ILE A 164 1.38 7.64 -12.19
CA ILE A 164 1.34 7.02 -10.88
C ILE A 164 0.08 7.44 -10.13
N SER A 165 -0.59 6.45 -9.55
CA SER A 165 -1.78 6.64 -8.70
C SER A 165 -1.75 5.66 -7.53
N VAL A 166 -2.38 6.04 -6.41
CA VAL A 166 -2.44 5.24 -5.19
C VAL A 166 -3.91 4.97 -4.85
N PHE A 167 -4.25 3.73 -4.51
CA PHE A 167 -5.59 3.32 -4.10
C PHE A 167 -5.54 2.13 -3.15
N ALA A 168 -6.65 1.87 -2.47
CA ALA A 168 -6.77 0.77 -1.53
C ALA A 168 -6.89 -0.58 -2.27
N ALA A 169 -6.43 -1.67 -1.66
CA ALA A 169 -6.46 -3.00 -2.30
C ALA A 169 -7.87 -3.49 -2.62
N GLU A 170 -8.90 -3.01 -1.92
CA GLU A 170 -10.31 -3.28 -2.18
C GLU A 170 -10.79 -2.71 -3.51
N GLY A 171 -10.06 -1.74 -4.08
CA GLY A 171 -10.29 -1.22 -5.42
C GLY A 171 -9.70 -2.09 -6.54
N LEU A 172 -9.06 -3.22 -6.21
CA LEU A 172 -8.57 -4.15 -7.23
C LEU A 172 -9.74 -4.95 -7.83
N GLU A 173 -9.80 -4.97 -9.15
CA GLU A 173 -10.86 -5.65 -9.90
C GLU A 173 -10.39 -6.99 -10.47
N ALA A 174 -11.35 -7.87 -10.79
CA ALA A 174 -11.07 -9.17 -11.40
C ALA A 174 -10.24 -9.08 -12.69
N GLY A 175 -10.47 -8.03 -13.49
CA GLY A 175 -9.71 -7.77 -14.72
C GLY A 175 -8.21 -7.53 -14.48
N GLN A 176 -7.81 -7.21 -13.24
CA GLN A 176 -6.43 -6.91 -12.87
C GLN A 176 -5.65 -8.12 -12.33
N ALA A 177 -6.28 -9.31 -12.28
CA ALA A 177 -5.70 -10.53 -11.72
C ALA A 177 -4.31 -10.89 -12.30
N ARG A 178 -4.12 -10.72 -13.61
CA ARG A 178 -2.82 -10.98 -14.25
C ARG A 178 -1.73 -10.05 -13.70
N MET A 179 -2.02 -8.76 -13.60
CA MET A 179 -1.08 -7.75 -13.12
C MET A 179 -0.72 -7.95 -11.66
N VAL A 180 -1.70 -8.36 -10.84
CA VAL A 180 -1.48 -8.75 -9.45
C VAL A 180 -0.51 -9.93 -9.37
N THR A 181 -0.71 -10.96 -10.20
CA THR A 181 0.19 -12.13 -10.24
C THR A 181 1.62 -11.73 -10.59
N GLU A 182 1.79 -10.90 -11.62
CA GLU A 182 3.09 -10.40 -12.06
C GLU A 182 3.74 -9.51 -10.99
N ALA A 183 2.98 -8.63 -10.35
CA ALA A 183 3.44 -7.77 -9.26
C ALA A 183 3.94 -8.59 -8.05
N VAL A 184 3.22 -9.63 -7.66
CA VAL A 184 3.62 -10.52 -6.56
C VAL A 184 4.92 -11.25 -6.88
N ARG A 185 5.07 -11.74 -8.13
CA ARG A 185 6.30 -12.40 -8.59
C ARG A 185 7.50 -11.47 -8.62
N GLY A 186 7.28 -10.23 -9.07
CA GLY A 186 8.30 -9.18 -9.11
C GLY A 186 8.61 -8.55 -7.75
N SER A 187 7.82 -8.84 -6.71
CA SER A 187 8.00 -8.29 -5.37
C SER A 187 9.12 -9.01 -4.61
N ALA A 188 9.88 -8.24 -3.82
CA ALA A 188 10.80 -8.82 -2.83
C ALA A 188 10.03 -9.54 -1.70
N THR A 189 10.75 -10.26 -0.83
CA THR A 189 10.18 -11.03 0.29
C THR A 189 9.22 -10.21 1.15
N ALA A 190 9.58 -8.98 1.53
CA ALA A 190 8.71 -8.10 2.31
C ALA A 190 7.41 -7.74 1.56
N GLY A 191 7.49 -7.46 0.26
CA GLY A 191 6.34 -7.21 -0.60
C GLY A 191 5.46 -8.46 -0.76
N ARG A 192 6.05 -9.65 -0.93
CA ARG A 192 5.31 -10.93 -0.95
C ARG A 192 4.58 -11.18 0.36
N ASN A 193 5.21 -10.87 1.50
CA ASN A 193 4.56 -10.92 2.81
C ASN A 193 3.40 -9.92 2.93
N ALA A 194 3.54 -8.74 2.34
CA ALA A 194 2.47 -7.75 2.28
C ALA A 194 1.29 -8.24 1.44
N TRP A 195 1.56 -8.79 0.25
CA TRP A 195 0.55 -9.43 -0.58
C TRP A 195 -0.16 -10.58 0.15
N ARG A 196 0.55 -11.41 0.92
CA ARG A 196 -0.09 -12.43 1.78
C ARG A 196 -1.07 -11.82 2.77
N ARG A 197 -0.75 -10.67 3.37
CA ARG A 197 -1.66 -9.97 4.30
C ARG A 197 -2.89 -9.44 3.57
N VAL A 198 -2.72 -8.85 2.37
CA VAL A 198 -3.84 -8.44 1.52
C VAL A 198 -4.75 -9.62 1.19
N ALA A 199 -4.18 -10.73 0.72
CA ALA A 199 -4.94 -11.94 0.37
C ALA A 199 -5.74 -12.52 1.55
N LYS A 200 -5.24 -12.39 2.79
CA LYS A 200 -5.98 -12.83 4.00
C LYS A 200 -7.21 -11.97 4.29
N GLY A 201 -7.21 -10.71 3.87
CA GLY A 201 -8.36 -9.80 4.02
C GLY A 201 -9.43 -9.98 2.94
N LEU A 202 -9.14 -10.70 1.86
CA LEU A 202 -10.06 -10.90 0.74
C LEU A 202 -10.93 -12.16 0.91
N PRO A 203 -12.20 -12.13 0.45
CA PRO A 203 -13.10 -13.29 0.50
C PRO A 203 -12.53 -14.53 -0.19
N GLU A 204 -13.01 -15.71 0.21
CA GLU A 204 -12.71 -16.95 -0.51
C GLU A 204 -13.42 -16.93 -1.88
N GLY A 205 -12.71 -17.36 -2.93
CA GLY A 205 -13.20 -17.28 -4.31
C GLY A 205 -12.95 -15.92 -5.00
N ASP A 206 -12.40 -14.93 -4.29
CA ASP A 206 -12.03 -13.65 -4.89
C ASP A 206 -10.91 -13.83 -5.94
N PRO A 207 -11.07 -13.30 -7.18
CA PRO A 207 -10.11 -13.47 -8.26
C PRO A 207 -8.76 -12.78 -7.99
N VAL A 208 -8.76 -11.65 -7.27
CA VAL A 208 -7.54 -10.96 -6.84
C VAL A 208 -6.82 -11.79 -5.78
N ARG A 209 -7.55 -12.39 -4.82
CA ARG A 209 -6.96 -13.33 -3.86
C ARG A 209 -6.30 -14.52 -4.57
N ALA A 210 -7.00 -15.13 -5.54
CA ALA A 210 -6.46 -16.25 -6.32
C ALA A 210 -5.19 -15.85 -7.08
N ALA A 211 -5.17 -14.67 -7.70
CA ALA A 211 -4.01 -14.12 -8.37
C ALA A 211 -2.82 -13.90 -7.42
N ILE A 212 -3.07 -13.38 -6.23
CA ILE A 212 -2.02 -13.22 -5.21
C ILE A 212 -1.40 -14.58 -4.87
N LEU A 213 -2.23 -15.57 -4.57
CA LEU A 213 -1.76 -16.91 -4.23
C LEU A 213 -0.99 -17.56 -5.39
N ALA A 214 -1.44 -17.38 -6.63
CA ALA A 214 -0.74 -17.87 -7.82
C ALA A 214 0.62 -17.19 -8.06
N GLY A 215 0.78 -15.92 -7.66
CA GLY A 215 2.06 -15.23 -7.72
C GLY A 215 3.03 -15.63 -6.58
N LEU A 216 2.51 -16.20 -5.49
CA LEU A 216 3.31 -16.63 -4.33
C LEU A 216 3.90 -18.04 -4.46
N GLY A 217 3.29 -18.89 -5.29
CA GLY A 217 3.80 -20.22 -5.66
C GLY A 217 4.93 -20.12 -6.69
#